data_AF-A0A494XAN9-F1
#
_entry.id   AF-A0A494XAN9-F1
#
_cell.length_a   1.000
_cell.length_b   1.000
_cell.length_c   1.000
_cell.angle_alpha   90.00
_cell.angle_beta   90.00
_cell.angle_gamma   90.00
#
_symmetry.space_group_name_H-M   'P 1'
#
loop_
_entity.id
_entity.type
_entity.pdbx_description
1 polymer ?
#
loop_
_entity_poly.entity_id
_entity_poly.type
_entity_poly.pdbx_seq_one_letter_code
_entity_poly.pdbx_strand_id
1 'polypeptide(L)'
;MTNTSMLSQGATSASVSNDCTIAVGYVVFDAVCLAAGAVELRAGISASAAADMAEAVWPVASQIEVVIYTLSQEGVTAEQQAWGIFKILGIIYKGGCLPAVGKAFQKTLTWYNMILYGVSAVAVIVSALATDGVALVAFIVAQLVAFAFLVEDCVKAVSACSISSAQPAVQAAYGAESSGNYFITDRQPSLYAVGDELYVAFRSASNQTLSNSFSTDGQNWYYPPISVNIMQIEDSPNGIAFNGQGLVAFPSVYANTTAEKQQTAPASPAKLLQLFSNDLEGTIVQDVYMGSPGSMCELNGEVLLAFQANDSSHTMYVTKSTDGVTWQAPATAIKNVQIGSAPALANFNGTIYCAYKQNTSRQELYYTISTDGFTWETPQPSYVGIIISGSPSLTVLNGKLYIAFLGSDGHSLYSGVYIENPPWQYALIPGVSAGSSPSICAYNGSLYIAYMANDGSQAILYVKSSDGTTWSSPQPLNGVFAQ
;
A
#
# COMPACT_ATOMS: atom_id res chain seq x y z
N MET A 1 -17.14 25.92 -54.77
CA MET A 1 -17.97 26.79 -53.91
C MET A 1 -18.91 25.86 -53.16
N THR A 2 -18.99 25.72 -51.84
CA THR A 2 -18.47 26.41 -50.63
C THR A 2 -18.87 25.47 -49.46
N ASN A 3 -17.93 24.83 -48.78
CA ASN A 3 -17.51 25.02 -47.37
C ASN A 3 -18.41 25.86 -46.42
N THR A 4 -18.73 25.29 -45.22
CA THR A 4 -18.79 25.81 -43.81
C THR A 4 -19.93 25.14 -43.01
N SER A 5 -19.65 24.23 -42.06
CA SER A 5 -19.28 24.39 -40.63
C SER A 5 -20.45 24.65 -39.66
N MET A 6 -20.64 23.76 -38.68
CA MET A 6 -20.77 24.15 -37.28
C MET A 6 -20.15 23.08 -36.37
N LEU A 7 -19.22 23.58 -35.56
CA LEU A 7 -18.51 22.92 -34.47
C LEU A 7 -19.40 22.87 -33.23
N SER A 8 -19.14 21.90 -32.36
CA SER A 8 -19.02 22.18 -30.92
C SER A 8 -17.95 21.27 -30.32
N GLN A 9 -16.86 21.88 -29.86
CA GLN A 9 -15.82 21.28 -29.02
C GLN A 9 -16.31 21.13 -27.58
N GLY A 10 -15.67 20.23 -26.83
CA GLY A 10 -15.72 20.18 -25.37
C GLY A 10 -14.93 19.00 -24.82
N ALA A 11 -13.61 19.15 -24.76
CA ALA A 11 -12.65 18.19 -24.19
C ALA A 11 -12.62 18.21 -22.65
N THR A 12 -11.96 17.19 -22.07
CA THR A 12 -10.94 17.23 -20.98
C THR A 12 -11.17 16.21 -19.86
N SER A 13 -10.61 15.01 -20.02
CA SER A 13 -10.25 14.12 -18.90
C SER A 13 -9.04 13.23 -19.22
N ALA A 14 -8.73 13.00 -20.51
CA ALA A 14 -7.56 12.24 -20.96
C ALA A 14 -6.27 13.07 -21.19
N SER A 15 -6.33 14.40 -21.16
CA SER A 15 -5.16 15.27 -21.44
C SER A 15 -4.28 15.52 -20.22
N VAL A 16 -4.86 15.55 -19.01
CA VAL A 16 -4.16 15.93 -17.77
C VAL A 16 -3.15 14.86 -17.32
N SER A 17 -3.42 13.56 -17.58
CA SER A 17 -2.49 12.47 -17.24
C SER A 17 -1.25 12.41 -18.15
N ASN A 18 -1.36 12.89 -19.39
CA ASN A 18 -0.26 12.88 -20.35
C ASN A 18 0.75 14.02 -20.07
N ASP A 19 0.25 15.21 -19.76
CA ASP A 19 1.09 16.39 -19.51
C ASP A 19 1.95 16.26 -18.24
N CYS A 20 1.40 15.68 -17.17
CA CYS A 20 2.15 15.37 -15.96
C CYS A 20 3.26 14.33 -16.22
N THR A 21 2.92 13.23 -16.88
CA THR A 21 3.86 12.14 -17.20
C THR A 21 5.04 12.67 -18.02
N ILE A 22 4.76 13.45 -19.06
CA ILE A 22 5.79 14.06 -19.91
C ILE A 22 6.67 15.02 -19.09
N ALA A 23 6.09 15.82 -18.18
CA ALA A 23 6.84 16.76 -17.37
C ALA A 23 7.82 16.08 -16.39
N VAL A 24 7.40 15.00 -15.72
CA VAL A 24 8.30 14.18 -14.88
C VAL A 24 9.42 13.56 -15.71
N GLY A 25 9.07 13.04 -16.88
CA GLY A 25 10.02 12.47 -17.83
C GLY A 25 11.13 13.42 -18.26
N TYR A 26 10.81 14.69 -18.43
CA TYR A 26 11.79 15.73 -18.71
C TYR A 26 12.78 15.95 -17.56
N VAL A 27 12.35 15.90 -16.30
CA VAL A 27 13.25 16.04 -15.15
C VAL A 27 14.16 14.81 -15.00
N VAL A 28 13.63 13.62 -15.22
CA VAL A 28 14.42 12.38 -15.19
C VAL A 28 15.48 12.40 -16.29
N PHE A 29 15.12 12.84 -17.50
CA PHE A 29 16.06 13.02 -18.60
C PHE A 29 17.18 14.00 -18.25
N ASP A 30 16.84 15.12 -17.60
CA ASP A 30 17.82 16.11 -17.14
C ASP A 30 18.81 15.54 -16.13
N ALA A 31 18.31 14.76 -15.17
CA ALA A 31 19.16 14.09 -14.19
C ALA A 31 20.17 13.14 -14.86
N VAL A 32 19.72 12.38 -15.87
CA VAL A 32 20.59 11.45 -16.63
C VAL A 32 21.58 12.22 -17.51
N CYS A 33 21.15 13.27 -18.20
CA CYS A 33 22.03 14.13 -19.01
C CYS A 33 23.12 14.78 -18.16
N LEU A 34 22.78 15.32 -17.00
CA LEU A 34 23.74 15.93 -16.08
C LEU A 34 24.74 14.90 -15.54
N ALA A 35 24.31 13.67 -15.24
CA ALA A 35 25.21 12.61 -14.81
C ALA A 35 26.12 12.09 -15.93
N ALA A 36 25.62 12.05 -17.17
CA ALA A 36 26.36 11.54 -18.32
C ALA A 36 27.27 12.57 -18.99
N GLY A 37 27.21 13.86 -18.60
CA GLY A 37 27.93 14.91 -19.33
C GLY A 37 27.24 15.32 -20.64
N ALA A 38 25.95 15.01 -20.80
CA ALA A 38 25.22 15.05 -22.05
C ALA A 38 24.24 16.23 -22.14
N VAL A 39 24.64 17.39 -21.61
CA VAL A 39 23.83 18.62 -21.53
C VAL A 39 23.27 19.04 -22.89
N GLU A 40 24.05 18.88 -23.96
CA GLU A 40 23.66 19.28 -25.32
C GLU A 40 22.47 18.48 -25.89
N LEU A 41 22.20 17.27 -25.37
CA LEU A 41 21.08 16.44 -25.83
C LEU A 41 19.72 17.02 -25.45
N ARG A 42 19.66 17.93 -24.47
CA ARG A 42 18.41 18.54 -24.02
C ARG A 42 17.67 19.26 -25.13
N ALA A 43 18.38 19.86 -26.08
CA ALA A 43 17.75 20.56 -27.20
C ALA A 43 16.97 19.63 -28.16
N GLY A 44 17.20 18.31 -28.10
CA GLY A 44 16.64 17.33 -29.04
C GLY A 44 15.62 16.36 -28.46
N ILE A 45 15.27 16.42 -27.18
CA ILE A 45 14.32 15.48 -26.59
C ILE A 45 12.88 15.74 -27.07
N SER A 46 12.24 14.69 -27.59
CA SER A 46 10.82 14.72 -27.94
C SER A 46 9.93 14.43 -26.71
N ALA A 47 8.68 14.88 -26.73
CA ALA A 47 7.71 14.56 -25.67
C ALA A 47 7.48 13.04 -25.51
N SER A 48 7.56 12.29 -26.62
CA SER A 48 7.48 10.81 -26.58
C SER A 48 8.68 10.19 -25.88
N ALA A 49 9.89 10.72 -26.10
CA ALA A 49 11.07 10.25 -25.38
C ALA A 49 11.00 10.62 -23.89
N ALA A 50 10.47 11.80 -23.54
CA ALA A 50 10.21 12.15 -22.15
C ALA A 50 9.17 11.21 -21.51
N ALA A 51 8.09 10.87 -22.21
CA ALA A 51 7.12 9.89 -21.74
C ALA A 51 7.75 8.51 -21.48
N ASP A 52 8.61 8.03 -22.39
CA ASP A 52 9.38 6.78 -22.19
C ASP A 52 10.28 6.85 -20.93
N MET A 53 10.89 8.01 -20.64
CA MET A 53 11.69 8.22 -19.44
C MET A 53 10.84 8.20 -18.17
N ALA A 54 9.63 8.77 -18.22
CA ALA A 54 8.67 8.76 -17.11
C ALA A 54 8.14 7.36 -16.83
N GLU A 55 7.79 6.60 -17.88
CA GLU A 55 7.37 5.21 -17.78
C GLU A 55 8.49 4.34 -17.17
N ALA A 56 9.74 4.58 -17.57
CA ALA A 56 10.89 3.85 -17.05
C ALA A 56 11.15 4.07 -15.55
N VAL A 57 10.68 5.19 -14.99
CA VAL A 57 10.79 5.47 -13.54
C VAL A 57 9.46 5.33 -12.81
N TRP A 58 8.41 4.85 -13.48
CA TRP A 58 7.08 4.68 -12.89
C TRP A 58 7.09 4.01 -11.50
N PRO A 59 7.88 2.94 -11.25
CA PRO A 59 7.94 2.30 -9.93
C PRO A 59 8.44 3.22 -8.79
N VAL A 60 9.13 4.32 -9.11
CA VAL A 60 9.73 5.25 -8.14
C VAL A 60 9.35 6.71 -8.39
N ALA A 61 8.36 6.98 -9.26
CA ALA A 61 8.02 8.33 -9.72
C ALA A 61 7.67 9.28 -8.56
N SER A 62 6.95 8.78 -7.56
CA SER A 62 6.62 9.50 -6.32
C SER A 62 7.82 10.05 -5.54
N GLN A 63 8.86 9.23 -5.38
CA GLN A 63 10.08 9.63 -4.67
C GLN A 63 10.82 10.71 -5.46
N ILE A 64 10.76 10.63 -6.79
CA ILE A 64 11.30 11.65 -7.71
C ILE A 64 10.48 12.94 -7.62
N GLU A 65 9.15 12.86 -7.53
CA GLU A 65 8.24 14.02 -7.39
C GLU A 65 8.52 14.85 -6.12
N VAL A 66 8.88 14.21 -5.01
CA VAL A 66 9.30 14.92 -3.77
C VAL A 66 10.58 15.74 -4.01
N VAL A 67 11.52 15.18 -4.78
CA VAL A 67 12.75 15.89 -5.12
C VAL A 67 12.47 17.00 -6.13
N ILE A 68 11.61 16.75 -7.13
CA ILE A 68 11.10 17.75 -8.07
C ILE A 68 10.50 18.96 -7.33
N TYR A 69 9.65 18.71 -6.33
CA TYR A 69 9.06 19.77 -5.51
C TYR A 69 10.12 20.61 -4.79
N THR A 70 11.13 19.96 -4.22
CA THR A 70 12.22 20.64 -3.52
C THR A 70 13.03 21.51 -4.49
N LEU A 71 13.30 20.99 -5.69
CA LEU A 71 14.06 21.68 -6.73
C LEU A 71 13.28 22.80 -7.41
N SER A 72 11.95 22.78 -7.36
CA SER A 72 11.10 23.82 -7.94
C SER A 72 10.98 25.08 -7.06
N GLN A 73 11.49 25.05 -5.82
CA GLN A 73 11.33 26.18 -4.90
C GLN A 73 12.20 27.37 -5.31
N GLU A 74 11.74 28.58 -5.00
CA GLU A 74 12.55 29.78 -5.21
C GLU A 74 13.79 29.77 -4.31
N GLY A 75 14.95 30.16 -4.85
CA GLY A 75 16.18 30.32 -4.07
C GLY A 75 17.00 29.04 -3.85
N VAL A 76 16.66 27.91 -4.49
CA VAL A 76 17.48 26.69 -4.46
C VAL A 76 18.86 26.96 -5.08
N THR A 77 19.91 26.66 -4.32
CA THR A 77 21.32 26.86 -4.74
C THR A 77 21.79 25.77 -5.72
N ALA A 78 22.85 26.05 -6.48
CA ALA A 78 23.46 25.05 -7.38
C ALA A 78 23.93 23.78 -6.65
N GLU A 79 24.39 23.92 -5.40
CA GLU A 79 24.75 22.78 -4.55
C GLU A 79 23.51 21.92 -4.23
N GLN A 80 22.41 22.55 -3.81
CA GLN A 80 21.15 21.86 -3.53
C GLN A 80 20.55 21.21 -4.78
N GLN A 81 20.69 21.84 -5.94
CA GLN A 81 20.31 21.25 -7.23
C GLN A 81 21.10 19.98 -7.50
N ALA A 82 22.43 20.02 -7.34
CA ALA A 82 23.28 18.86 -7.57
C ALA A 82 22.97 17.69 -6.61
N TRP A 83 22.72 17.98 -5.34
CA TRP A 83 22.27 16.96 -4.38
C TRP A 83 20.87 16.42 -4.69
N GLY A 84 19.96 17.25 -5.19
CA GLY A 84 18.65 16.79 -5.67
C GLY A 84 18.79 15.83 -6.84
N ILE A 85 19.64 16.14 -7.82
CA ILE A 85 19.91 15.25 -8.95
C ILE A 85 20.56 13.94 -8.51
N PHE A 86 21.56 14.02 -7.63
CA PHE A 86 22.16 12.84 -7.02
C PHE A 86 21.11 11.96 -6.32
N LYS A 87 20.14 12.58 -5.63
CA LYS A 87 19.03 11.88 -4.99
C LYS A 87 18.09 11.21 -6.00
N ILE A 88 17.71 11.90 -7.09
CA ILE A 88 16.90 11.31 -8.18
C ILE A 88 17.59 10.08 -8.77
N LEU A 89 18.88 10.17 -9.08
CA LEU A 89 19.66 9.05 -9.61
C LEU A 89 19.78 7.91 -8.61
N GLY A 90 19.96 8.22 -7.33
CA GLY A 90 19.97 7.25 -6.24
C GLY A 90 18.62 6.52 -6.08
N ILE A 91 17.51 7.23 -6.25
CA ILE A 91 16.15 6.67 -6.26
C ILE A 91 15.98 5.69 -7.43
N ILE A 92 16.40 6.08 -8.64
CA ILE A 92 16.35 5.23 -9.84
C ILE A 92 17.20 3.96 -9.64
N TYR A 93 18.39 4.08 -9.06
CA TYR A 93 19.28 2.95 -8.77
C TYR A 93 18.67 1.99 -7.75
N LYS A 94 18.25 2.49 -6.59
CA LYS A 94 17.69 1.67 -5.51
C LYS A 94 16.37 1.02 -5.91
N GLY A 95 15.57 1.69 -6.74
CA GLY A 95 14.33 1.16 -7.30
C GLY A 95 14.51 0.19 -8.47
N GLY A 96 15.74 -0.21 -8.82
CA GLY A 96 15.99 -1.15 -9.92
C GLY A 96 15.62 -0.62 -11.31
N CYS A 97 15.38 0.69 -11.44
CA CYS A 97 14.89 1.31 -12.67
C CYS A 97 16.01 1.64 -13.68
N LEU A 98 17.29 1.51 -13.31
CA LEU A 98 18.43 1.82 -14.19
C LEU A 98 18.38 1.13 -15.57
N PRO A 99 18.05 -0.17 -15.70
CA PRO A 99 17.98 -0.82 -17.00
C PRO A 99 16.89 -0.23 -17.89
N ALA A 100 15.71 0.06 -17.33
CA ALA A 100 14.60 0.67 -18.04
C ALA A 100 14.92 2.11 -18.46
N VAL A 101 15.46 2.90 -17.55
CA VAL A 101 15.89 4.29 -17.81
C VAL A 101 17.01 4.33 -18.83
N GLY A 102 17.99 3.43 -18.75
CA GLY A 102 19.07 3.32 -19.73
C GLY A 102 18.55 2.97 -21.12
N LYS A 103 17.56 2.08 -21.22
CA LYS A 103 16.92 1.72 -22.50
C LYS A 103 16.10 2.88 -23.08
N ALA A 104 15.36 3.61 -22.25
CA ALA A 104 14.63 4.81 -22.66
C ALA A 104 15.60 5.90 -23.16
N PHE A 105 16.68 6.15 -22.41
CA PHE A 105 17.70 7.12 -22.77
C PHE A 105 18.44 6.74 -24.06
N GLN A 106 18.76 5.46 -24.28
CA GLN A 106 19.40 5.00 -25.52
C GLN A 106 18.58 5.33 -26.77
N LYS A 107 17.24 5.35 -26.69
CA LYS A 107 16.37 5.73 -27.82
C LYS A 107 16.55 7.19 -28.24
N THR A 108 17.08 8.05 -27.37
CA THR A 108 17.32 9.47 -27.66
C THR A 108 18.69 9.71 -28.29
N LEU A 109 19.54 8.67 -28.42
CA LEU A 109 20.93 8.79 -28.84
C LEU A 109 21.14 8.33 -30.28
N THR A 110 22.00 9.04 -31.00
CA THR A 110 22.64 8.51 -32.21
C THR A 110 23.74 7.51 -31.82
N TRP A 111 24.16 6.66 -32.76
CA TRP A 111 25.26 5.72 -32.53
C TRP A 111 26.56 6.41 -32.07
N TYR A 112 26.83 7.61 -32.60
CA TYR A 112 27.99 8.42 -32.20
C TYR A 112 27.85 8.93 -30.76
N ASN A 113 26.67 9.44 -30.39
CA ASN A 113 26.41 9.94 -29.04
C ASN A 113 26.42 8.82 -27.99
N MET A 114 26.01 7.60 -28.34
CA MET A 114 26.14 6.43 -27.45
C MET A 114 27.60 6.15 -27.08
N ILE A 115 28.51 6.24 -28.05
CA ILE A 115 29.95 6.03 -27.79
C ILE A 115 30.49 7.19 -26.96
N LEU A 116 30.20 8.42 -27.35
CA LEU A 116 30.71 9.63 -26.70
C LEU A 116 30.28 9.69 -25.22
N TYR A 117 28.98 9.59 -24.94
CA TYR A 117 28.45 9.70 -23.58
C TYR A 117 28.58 8.41 -22.77
N GLY A 118 28.75 7.25 -23.43
CA GLY A 118 29.08 6.01 -22.74
C GLY A 118 30.44 6.09 -22.05
N VAL A 119 31.45 6.67 -22.71
CA VAL A 119 32.80 6.84 -22.12
C VAL A 119 32.78 7.82 -20.95
N SER A 120 32.09 8.96 -21.08
CA SER A 120 31.97 9.92 -19.98
C SER A 120 31.18 9.36 -18.80
N ALA A 121 30.06 8.68 -19.05
CA ALA A 121 29.24 8.07 -17.99
C ALA A 121 30.04 7.03 -17.18
N VAL A 122 30.86 6.20 -17.83
CA VAL A 122 31.71 5.24 -17.11
C VAL A 122 32.74 5.95 -16.23
N ALA A 123 33.40 6.99 -16.74
CA ALA A 123 34.38 7.76 -15.96
C ALA A 123 33.73 8.45 -14.74
N VAL A 124 32.52 8.98 -14.92
CA VAL A 124 31.74 9.62 -13.85
C VAL A 124 31.28 8.60 -12.82
N ILE A 125 30.75 7.45 -13.24
CA ILE A 125 30.29 6.38 -12.34
C ILE A 125 31.45 5.83 -11.51
N VAL A 126 32.59 5.54 -12.13
CA VAL A 126 33.78 5.05 -11.40
C VAL A 126 34.26 6.08 -10.38
N SER A 127 34.28 7.37 -10.75
CA SER A 127 34.66 8.45 -9.85
C SER A 127 33.65 8.63 -8.70
N ALA A 128 32.35 8.48 -8.99
CA ALA A 128 31.27 8.54 -7.99
C ALA A 128 31.42 7.41 -6.96
N LEU A 129 31.62 6.18 -7.41
CA LEU A 129 31.82 5.02 -6.54
C LEU A 129 33.09 5.12 -5.70
N ALA A 130 34.16 5.73 -6.24
CA ALA A 130 35.42 5.92 -5.52
C ALA A 130 35.35 7.03 -4.44
N THR A 131 34.31 7.86 -4.44
CA THR A 131 34.19 9.05 -3.59
C THR A 131 32.85 9.13 -2.85
N ASP A 132 32.13 8.02 -2.74
CA ASP A 132 30.79 7.95 -2.15
C ASP A 132 29.81 9.01 -2.72
N GLY A 133 29.94 9.29 -4.02
CA GLY A 133 29.09 10.22 -4.77
C GLY A 133 29.58 11.67 -4.81
N VAL A 134 30.58 12.07 -4.02
CA VAL A 134 31.05 13.45 -3.94
C VAL A 134 31.59 13.95 -5.29
N ALA A 135 32.31 13.12 -6.05
CA ALA A 135 32.79 13.47 -7.38
C ALA A 135 31.65 13.70 -8.39
N LEU A 136 30.55 12.95 -8.28
CA LEU A 136 29.38 13.15 -9.14
C LEU A 136 28.67 14.45 -8.80
N VAL A 137 28.53 14.79 -7.52
CA VAL A 137 27.95 16.08 -7.11
C VAL A 137 28.78 17.24 -7.65
N ALA A 138 30.11 17.22 -7.49
CA ALA A 138 30.99 18.24 -8.03
C ALA A 138 30.90 18.36 -9.57
N PHE A 139 30.80 17.22 -10.26
CA PHE A 139 30.62 17.16 -11.71
C PHE A 139 29.28 17.75 -12.15
N ILE A 140 28.18 17.50 -11.42
CA ILE A 140 26.87 18.10 -11.69
C ILE A 140 26.92 19.62 -11.46
N VAL A 141 27.50 20.08 -10.35
CA VAL A 141 27.65 21.52 -10.04
C VAL A 141 28.38 22.26 -11.18
N ALA A 142 29.45 21.68 -11.73
CA ALA A 142 30.19 22.28 -12.82
C ALA A 142 29.35 22.47 -14.10
N GLN A 143 28.34 21.63 -14.31
CA GLN A 143 27.49 21.65 -15.49
C GLN A 143 26.22 22.48 -15.33
N LEU A 144 25.74 22.69 -14.09
CA LEU A 144 24.53 23.48 -13.82
C LEU A 144 24.62 24.91 -14.39
N VAL A 145 25.82 25.47 -14.50
CA VAL A 145 26.06 26.79 -15.13
C VAL A 145 25.60 26.83 -16.60
N ALA A 146 25.60 25.69 -17.29
CA ALA A 146 25.11 25.53 -18.66
C ALA A 146 23.70 24.90 -18.73
N PHE A 147 23.10 24.56 -17.59
CA PHE A 147 21.89 23.74 -17.48
C PHE A 147 20.75 24.47 -16.75
N ALA A 148 20.34 25.64 -17.27
CA ALA A 148 19.36 26.51 -16.61
C ALA A 148 17.92 25.95 -16.57
N PHE A 149 17.62 24.89 -17.34
CA PHE A 149 16.26 24.41 -17.56
C PHE A 149 15.76 23.41 -16.49
N LEU A 150 16.65 22.84 -15.68
CA LEU A 150 16.27 21.85 -14.67
C LEU A 150 15.19 22.36 -13.70
N VAL A 151 15.37 23.57 -13.18
CA VAL A 151 14.40 24.17 -12.24
C VAL A 151 13.09 24.49 -12.96
N GLU A 152 13.17 24.95 -14.21
CA GLU A 152 11.99 25.22 -15.03
C GLU A 152 11.16 23.95 -15.27
N ASP A 153 11.81 22.82 -15.57
CA ASP A 153 11.14 21.54 -15.77
C ASP A 153 10.60 20.96 -14.46
N CYS A 154 11.27 21.21 -13.33
CA CYS A 154 10.72 20.91 -12.01
C CYS A 154 9.45 21.73 -11.73
N VAL A 155 9.45 23.04 -12.02
CA VAL A 155 8.27 23.91 -11.87
C VAL A 155 7.13 23.46 -12.78
N LYS A 156 7.43 23.10 -14.04
CA LYS A 156 6.43 22.55 -14.97
C LYS A 156 5.85 21.25 -14.44
N ALA A 157 6.68 20.32 -13.95
CA ALA A 157 6.23 19.08 -13.36
C ALA A 157 5.34 19.31 -12.13
N VAL A 158 5.72 20.24 -11.24
CA VAL A 158 4.90 20.64 -10.09
C VAL A 158 3.53 21.15 -10.53
N SER A 159 3.48 22.00 -11.55
CA SER A 159 2.22 22.56 -12.07
C SER A 159 1.35 21.53 -12.80
N ALA A 160 1.94 20.66 -13.61
CA ALA A 160 1.24 19.67 -14.42
C ALA A 160 0.72 18.51 -13.57
N CYS A 161 1.49 18.11 -12.55
CA CYS A 161 1.17 16.99 -11.67
C CYS A 161 0.46 17.42 -10.37
N SER A 162 0.22 18.72 -10.15
CA SER A 162 -0.38 19.25 -8.92
C SER A 162 0.39 18.86 -7.64
N ILE A 163 1.73 18.90 -7.70
CA ILE A 163 2.62 18.58 -6.58
C ILE A 163 2.62 19.78 -5.59
N SER A 164 2.55 19.57 -4.27
CA SER A 164 2.47 20.67 -3.28
C SER A 164 3.30 20.45 -2.01
N SER A 165 3.62 21.53 -1.27
CA SER A 165 4.50 21.53 -0.07
C SER A 165 3.90 20.99 1.21
N ALA A 166 2.57 20.91 1.32
CA ALA A 166 1.91 20.66 2.60
C ALA A 166 0.68 19.78 2.42
N GLN A 167 0.56 18.79 3.30
CA GLN A 167 -0.68 18.15 3.70
C GLN A 167 -1.87 19.14 3.69
N PRO A 168 -3.04 18.81 3.13
CA PRO A 168 -4.19 19.70 3.24
C PRO A 168 -4.68 19.72 4.69
N ALA A 169 -4.67 20.92 5.28
CA ALA A 169 -5.42 21.20 6.50
C ALA A 169 -6.93 21.22 6.19
N VAL A 170 -7.67 20.61 7.13
CA VAL A 170 -9.11 20.58 7.35
C VAL A 170 -9.91 21.70 6.68
N GLN A 171 -10.85 21.33 5.80
CA GLN A 171 -12.07 22.10 5.60
C GLN A 171 -13.27 21.16 5.55
N ALA A 172 -14.07 21.22 6.61
CA ALA A 172 -15.31 20.48 6.77
C ALA A 172 -16.39 20.99 5.81
N ALA A 173 -17.12 20.09 5.15
CA ALA A 173 -18.56 20.26 4.89
C ALA A 173 -19.21 18.98 4.31
N TYR A 174 -20.48 18.80 4.71
CA TYR A 174 -21.51 17.87 4.22
C TYR A 174 -21.41 16.42 4.72
N GLY A 175 -22.44 15.79 5.27
CA GLY A 175 -23.83 16.15 5.54
C GLY A 175 -24.51 14.85 6.00
N ALA A 176 -25.22 14.90 7.13
CA ALA A 176 -25.86 13.72 7.69
C ALA A 176 -26.98 13.19 6.79
N GLU A 177 -26.93 11.89 6.46
CA GLU A 177 -28.15 11.13 6.17
C GLU A 177 -28.16 9.85 7.01
N SER A 178 -29.24 9.72 7.77
CA SER A 178 -29.53 8.63 8.68
C SER A 178 -30.38 7.54 8.01
N SER A 179 -30.20 6.32 8.53
CA SER A 179 -31.19 5.23 8.68
C SER A 179 -31.12 4.06 7.69
N GLY A 180 -30.81 2.88 8.24
CA GLY A 180 -30.92 1.57 7.61
C GLY A 180 -29.80 0.64 8.08
N ASN A 181 -30.10 -0.28 9.01
CA ASN A 181 -29.15 -1.26 9.52
C ASN A 181 -28.51 -2.10 8.39
N TYR A 182 -27.25 -1.82 8.05
CA TYR A 182 -26.35 -2.69 7.32
C TYR A 182 -24.99 -2.71 8.03
N PHE A 183 -24.64 -3.85 8.63
CA PHE A 183 -23.34 -4.08 9.24
C PHE A 183 -22.39 -4.67 8.19
N ILE A 184 -21.64 -3.80 7.50
CA ILE A 184 -20.32 -4.13 6.93
C ILE A 184 -19.41 -2.97 7.38
N THR A 185 -18.76 -3.12 8.53
CA THR A 185 -18.02 -2.00 9.16
C THR A 185 -16.53 -2.16 9.16
N ASP A 186 -15.96 -3.25 8.67
CA ASP A 186 -14.53 -3.39 8.84
C ASP A 186 -13.75 -2.71 7.72
N ARG A 187 -13.57 -1.38 7.84
CA ARG A 187 -12.74 -0.51 6.98
C ARG A 187 -11.26 -0.57 7.40
N GLN A 188 -10.66 -1.75 7.45
CA GLN A 188 -9.27 -1.89 7.89
C GLN A 188 -8.28 -1.48 6.78
N PRO A 189 -7.22 -0.72 7.10
CA PRO A 189 -5.96 -0.95 6.43
C PRO A 189 -5.40 -2.32 6.83
N SER A 190 -4.62 -2.96 5.95
CA SER A 190 -3.87 -4.17 6.26
C SER A 190 -2.37 -3.90 6.15
N LEU A 191 -1.66 -4.06 7.27
CA LEU A 191 -0.21 -4.00 7.34
C LEU A 191 0.42 -5.38 7.13
N TYR A 192 1.48 -5.43 6.34
CA TYR A 192 2.32 -6.61 6.18
C TYR A 192 3.73 -6.20 5.77
N ALA A 193 4.75 -7.01 6.11
CA ALA A 193 6.15 -6.70 5.80
C ALA A 193 6.71 -7.73 4.82
N VAL A 194 7.35 -7.27 3.74
CA VAL A 194 8.02 -8.10 2.73
C VAL A 194 9.50 -7.70 2.70
N GLY A 195 10.39 -8.59 3.14
CA GLY A 195 11.81 -8.25 3.25
C GLY A 195 12.04 -7.04 4.17
N ASP A 196 12.70 -6.00 3.64
CA ASP A 196 13.00 -4.74 4.36
C ASP A 196 11.93 -3.65 4.13
N GLU A 197 10.75 -4.01 3.64
CA GLU A 197 9.67 -3.07 3.33
C GLU A 197 8.40 -3.38 4.12
N LEU A 198 7.77 -2.33 4.65
CA LEU A 198 6.46 -2.37 5.30
C LEU A 198 5.40 -1.88 4.32
N TYR A 199 4.37 -2.67 4.08
CA TYR A 199 3.27 -2.37 3.19
C TYR A 199 1.98 -2.08 3.97
N VAL A 200 1.12 -1.26 3.37
CA VAL A 200 -0.24 -0.98 3.82
C VAL A 200 -1.20 -1.08 2.64
N ALA A 201 -2.08 -2.07 2.66
CA ALA A 201 -3.18 -2.19 1.71
C ALA A 201 -4.45 -1.58 2.32
N PHE A 202 -5.18 -0.76 1.57
CA PHE A 202 -6.38 -0.08 2.06
C PHE A 202 -7.27 0.33 0.89
N ARG A 203 -8.50 0.73 1.20
CA ARG A 203 -9.45 1.24 0.20
C ARG A 203 -9.51 2.76 0.22
N SER A 204 -9.80 3.38 -0.92
CA SER A 204 -10.27 4.77 -0.96
C SER A 204 -11.70 4.88 -0.39
N ALA A 205 -12.13 6.05 0.10
CA ALA A 205 -13.47 6.15 0.70
C ALA A 205 -14.61 6.09 -0.33
N SER A 206 -14.29 6.23 -1.62
CA SER A 206 -15.23 5.97 -2.72
C SER A 206 -15.52 4.47 -2.93
N ASN A 207 -14.81 3.56 -2.25
CA ASN A 207 -14.92 2.09 -2.36
C ASN A 207 -14.66 1.53 -3.78
N GLN A 208 -13.94 2.28 -4.61
CA GLN A 208 -13.70 1.92 -6.01
C GLN A 208 -12.24 1.56 -6.31
N THR A 209 -11.32 1.84 -5.38
CA THR A 209 -9.91 1.51 -5.56
C THR A 209 -9.36 0.75 -4.36
N LEU A 210 -8.57 -0.27 -4.69
CA LEU A 210 -7.64 -0.86 -3.74
C LEU A 210 -6.32 -0.16 -3.94
N SER A 211 -5.79 0.33 -2.84
CA SER A 211 -4.57 1.11 -2.79
C SER A 211 -3.56 0.37 -1.92
N ASN A 212 -2.31 0.39 -2.34
CA ASN A 212 -1.20 -0.17 -1.60
C ASN A 212 -0.07 0.87 -1.53
N SER A 213 0.42 1.12 -0.33
CA SER A 213 1.59 1.97 -0.10
C SER A 213 2.64 1.16 0.66
N PHE A 214 3.90 1.56 0.55
CA PHE A 214 4.98 0.89 1.25
C PHE A 214 5.98 1.90 1.83
N SER A 215 6.78 1.45 2.78
CA SER A 215 7.80 2.22 3.47
C SER A 215 9.03 1.36 3.74
N THR A 216 10.22 1.92 3.51
CA THR A 216 11.52 1.29 3.81
C THR A 216 12.11 1.72 5.16
N ASP A 217 11.44 2.64 5.86
CA ASP A 217 11.87 3.15 7.17
C ASP A 217 10.73 3.17 8.22
N GLY A 218 9.53 2.73 7.82
CA GLY A 218 8.32 2.72 8.63
C GLY A 218 7.74 4.10 8.94
N GLN A 219 8.26 5.17 8.32
CA GLN A 219 7.87 6.56 8.61
C GLN A 219 7.44 7.30 7.36
N ASN A 220 8.21 7.15 6.29
CA ASN A 220 7.98 7.75 4.99
C ASN A 220 7.32 6.70 4.10
N TRP A 221 6.08 6.98 3.73
CA TRP A 221 5.25 6.07 2.94
C TRP A 221 5.16 6.53 1.48
N TYR A 222 5.13 5.57 0.56
CA TYR A 222 5.01 5.80 -0.88
C TYR A 222 3.69 6.50 -1.23
N TYR A 223 3.76 7.57 -2.04
CA TYR A 223 2.59 8.38 -2.41
C TYR A 223 2.70 8.96 -3.84
N PRO A 224 1.66 8.90 -4.69
CA PRO A 224 0.36 8.30 -4.44
C PRO A 224 0.46 6.79 -4.24
N PRO A 225 -0.37 6.18 -3.39
CA PRO A 225 -0.39 4.73 -3.25
C PRO A 225 -0.65 4.08 -4.62
N ILE A 226 0.00 2.95 -4.88
CA ILE A 226 -0.27 2.13 -6.07
C ILE A 226 -1.73 1.69 -5.97
N SER A 227 -2.56 2.18 -6.88
CA SER A 227 -4.00 2.00 -6.81
C SER A 227 -4.51 1.30 -8.06
N VAL A 228 -5.39 0.33 -7.86
CA VAL A 228 -6.08 -0.34 -8.96
C VAL A 228 -7.58 -0.19 -8.78
N ASN A 229 -8.22 0.20 -9.88
CA ASN A 229 -9.67 0.29 -9.95
C ASN A 229 -10.26 -1.11 -9.90
N ILE A 230 -11.12 -1.30 -8.92
CA ILE A 230 -11.81 -2.54 -8.63
C ILE A 230 -13.28 -2.16 -8.53
N MET A 231 -14.06 -2.47 -9.57
CA MET A 231 -15.50 -2.15 -9.54
C MET A 231 -16.16 -2.93 -8.40
N GLN A 232 -16.78 -2.21 -7.46
CA GLN A 232 -17.60 -2.72 -6.35
C GLN A 232 -16.89 -3.66 -5.37
N ILE A 233 -16.09 -3.08 -4.46
CA ILE A 233 -15.65 -3.79 -3.26
C ILE A 233 -16.28 -3.15 -2.03
N GLU A 234 -17.03 -3.96 -1.30
CA GLU A 234 -17.65 -3.53 -0.04
C GLU A 234 -16.75 -3.81 1.18
N ASP A 235 -15.76 -4.70 1.02
CA ASP A 235 -14.96 -5.29 2.10
C ASP A 235 -13.47 -4.88 2.09
N SER A 236 -12.79 -5.06 3.22
CA SER A 236 -11.38 -4.67 3.38
C SER A 236 -10.37 -5.71 2.89
N PRO A 237 -9.20 -5.26 2.42
CA PRO A 237 -8.11 -6.15 2.05
C PRO A 237 -7.40 -6.75 3.27
N ASN A 238 -6.75 -7.89 3.05
CA ASN A 238 -5.82 -8.52 3.97
C ASN A 238 -4.53 -8.84 3.22
N GLY A 239 -3.37 -8.50 3.77
CA GLY A 239 -2.06 -8.70 3.16
C GLY A 239 -1.12 -9.56 4.00
N ILE A 240 -0.21 -10.25 3.33
CA ILE A 240 0.88 -11.03 3.92
C ILE A 240 2.08 -11.08 2.97
N ALA A 241 3.29 -11.26 3.48
CA ALA A 241 4.42 -11.70 2.66
C ALA A 241 4.40 -13.21 2.47
N PHE A 242 4.52 -13.67 1.23
CA PHE A 242 4.63 -15.09 0.91
C PHE A 242 5.61 -15.28 -0.24
N ASN A 243 6.55 -16.22 -0.11
CA ASN A 243 7.58 -16.50 -1.13
C ASN A 243 8.35 -15.26 -1.62
N GLY A 244 8.60 -14.29 -0.73
CA GLY A 244 9.29 -13.03 -1.08
C GLY A 244 8.45 -12.02 -1.86
N GLN A 245 7.14 -12.25 -1.98
CA GLN A 245 6.19 -11.34 -2.62
C GLN A 245 5.12 -10.89 -1.64
N GLY A 246 4.54 -9.71 -1.88
CA GLY A 246 3.35 -9.25 -1.17
C GLY A 246 2.10 -9.91 -1.74
N LEU A 247 1.46 -10.76 -0.96
CA LEU A 247 0.16 -11.34 -1.26
C LEU A 247 -0.92 -10.50 -0.58
N VAL A 248 -1.87 -9.97 -1.33
CA VAL A 248 -3.05 -9.34 -0.76
C VAL A 248 -4.29 -10.07 -1.27
N ALA A 249 -5.20 -10.36 -0.35
CA ALA A 249 -6.47 -11.03 -0.56
C ALA A 249 -7.60 -10.09 -0.18
N PHE A 250 -8.68 -10.09 -0.95
CA PHE A 250 -9.88 -9.33 -0.61
C PHE A 250 -11.13 -9.99 -1.18
N PRO A 251 -12.30 -9.76 -0.57
CA PRO A 251 -13.56 -10.23 -1.10
C PRO A 251 -14.01 -9.34 -2.27
N SER A 252 -14.24 -9.90 -3.47
CA SER A 252 -14.73 -9.18 -4.65
C SER A 252 -16.18 -9.56 -4.98
N VAL A 253 -17.07 -8.56 -5.14
CA VAL A 253 -18.45 -8.75 -5.65
C VAL A 253 -18.45 -8.64 -7.17
N TYR A 254 -18.86 -9.70 -7.87
CA TYR A 254 -18.96 -9.66 -9.33
C TYR A 254 -20.41 -9.33 -9.76
N ALA A 255 -20.66 -8.10 -10.21
CA ALA A 255 -21.87 -7.77 -10.96
C ALA A 255 -21.70 -8.20 -12.42
N ASN A 256 -22.17 -9.40 -12.77
CA ASN A 256 -22.33 -9.75 -14.17
C ASN A 256 -23.64 -9.12 -14.69
N THR A 257 -23.58 -8.60 -15.91
CA THR A 257 -24.62 -7.80 -16.55
C THR A 257 -25.98 -8.51 -16.66
N THR A 258 -27.04 -7.71 -16.53
CA THR A 258 -28.49 -7.96 -16.81
C THR A 258 -29.35 -8.55 -15.68
N ALA A 259 -30.17 -7.67 -15.06
CA ALA A 259 -31.52 -7.85 -14.47
C ALA A 259 -31.99 -9.29 -14.16
N GLU A 260 -32.42 -9.70 -12.95
CA GLU A 260 -33.45 -9.12 -12.07
C GLU A 260 -33.42 -9.83 -10.68
N LYS A 261 -33.92 -9.17 -9.64
CA LYS A 261 -34.09 -9.70 -8.27
C LYS A 261 -35.11 -10.86 -8.21
N GLN A 262 -34.76 -12.01 -7.61
CA GLN A 262 -35.66 -12.85 -6.76
C GLN A 262 -34.81 -13.60 -5.70
N GLN A 263 -34.82 -13.20 -4.43
CA GLN A 263 -35.71 -13.64 -3.33
C GLN A 263 -35.32 -14.97 -2.64
N THR A 264 -34.06 -15.16 -2.22
CA THR A 264 -33.61 -15.90 -1.00
C THR A 264 -32.08 -15.81 -0.87
N ALA A 265 -31.59 -15.41 0.31
CA ALA A 265 -30.18 -15.05 0.64
C ALA A 265 -29.60 -13.87 -0.20
N PRO A 266 -28.85 -12.92 0.40
CA PRO A 266 -28.29 -11.80 -0.36
C PRO A 266 -27.37 -12.30 -1.49
N ALA A 267 -27.66 -11.86 -2.72
CA ALA A 267 -27.14 -12.40 -3.97
C ALA A 267 -25.81 -11.72 -4.41
N SER A 268 -24.79 -11.72 -3.56
CA SER A 268 -23.47 -11.19 -3.94
C SER A 268 -22.35 -11.97 -3.23
N PRO A 269 -22.03 -13.18 -3.72
CA PRO A 269 -20.93 -13.96 -3.16
C PRO A 269 -19.58 -13.26 -3.39
N ALA A 270 -18.83 -13.03 -2.32
CA ALA A 270 -17.51 -12.45 -2.43
C ALA A 270 -16.47 -13.54 -2.77
N LYS A 271 -15.74 -13.34 -3.88
CA LYS A 271 -14.67 -14.25 -4.33
C LYS A 271 -13.33 -13.83 -3.78
N LEU A 272 -12.45 -14.80 -3.56
CA LEU A 272 -11.03 -14.55 -3.26
C LEU A 272 -10.35 -13.98 -4.51
N LEU A 273 -9.93 -12.71 -4.44
CA LEU A 273 -9.04 -12.11 -5.42
C LEU A 273 -7.65 -11.94 -4.82
N GLN A 274 -6.67 -12.59 -5.44
CA GLN A 274 -5.24 -12.49 -5.18
C GLN A 274 -4.64 -11.29 -5.92
N LEU A 275 -3.63 -10.63 -5.33
CA LEU A 275 -2.97 -9.45 -5.87
C LEU A 275 -1.51 -9.60 -6.31
N PHE A 276 -1.21 -8.74 -7.30
CA PHE A 276 0.04 -8.08 -7.67
C PHE A 276 1.37 -8.81 -7.43
N SER A 277 1.80 -9.52 -8.47
CA SER A 277 3.22 -9.54 -8.84
C SER A 277 3.43 -8.59 -10.04
N ASN A 278 4.66 -8.14 -10.26
CA ASN A 278 5.03 -7.18 -11.33
C ASN A 278 4.72 -7.68 -12.76
N ASP A 279 4.19 -8.89 -12.94
CA ASP A 279 4.14 -9.56 -14.25
C ASP A 279 2.84 -10.33 -14.58
N LEU A 280 1.77 -10.31 -13.77
CA LEU A 280 0.59 -11.15 -14.07
C LEU A 280 -0.76 -10.49 -13.71
N GLU A 281 -1.64 -10.36 -14.71
CA GLU A 281 -3.09 -10.30 -14.50
C GLU A 281 -3.54 -11.64 -13.84
N GLY A 282 -4.07 -11.58 -12.61
CA GLY A 282 -4.40 -12.76 -11.81
C GLY A 282 -5.66 -13.52 -12.24
N THR A 283 -5.68 -14.83 -12.01
CA THR A 283 -6.82 -15.73 -12.26
C THR A 283 -7.82 -15.68 -11.09
N ILE A 284 -9.11 -15.56 -11.38
CA ILE A 284 -10.18 -15.68 -10.37
C ILE A 284 -10.22 -17.12 -9.84
N VAL A 285 -10.10 -17.30 -8.52
CA VAL A 285 -10.33 -18.59 -7.87
C VAL A 285 -11.83 -18.89 -7.92
N GLN A 286 -12.20 -19.96 -8.63
CA GLN A 286 -13.58 -20.44 -8.65
C GLN A 286 -13.87 -21.19 -7.33
N ASP A 287 -15.09 -21.03 -6.81
CA ASP A 287 -15.67 -21.84 -5.72
C ASP A 287 -15.17 -21.62 -4.27
N VAL A 288 -14.48 -20.51 -3.97
CA VAL A 288 -14.27 -20.03 -2.59
C VAL A 288 -15.10 -18.78 -2.34
N TYR A 289 -16.10 -18.90 -1.46
CA TYR A 289 -17.06 -17.84 -1.14
C TYR A 289 -16.87 -17.33 0.29
N MET A 290 -16.41 -16.09 0.43
CA MET A 290 -16.13 -15.47 1.73
C MET A 290 -17.28 -14.55 2.14
N GLY A 291 -17.71 -14.64 3.39
CA GLY A 291 -18.71 -13.73 3.99
C GLY A 291 -18.09 -12.57 4.78
N SER A 292 -16.76 -12.51 4.85
CA SER A 292 -16.00 -11.44 5.50
C SER A 292 -14.65 -11.23 4.79
N PRO A 293 -13.94 -10.13 5.06
CA PRO A 293 -12.49 -10.10 4.90
C PRO A 293 -11.85 -11.34 5.53
N GLY A 294 -10.85 -11.89 4.86
CA GLY A 294 -10.08 -13.01 5.39
C GLY A 294 -8.87 -12.56 6.20
N SER A 295 -8.22 -13.49 6.88
CA SER A 295 -6.89 -13.31 7.47
C SER A 295 -5.96 -14.42 7.03
N MET A 296 -4.73 -14.04 6.65
CA MET A 296 -3.71 -14.96 6.17
C MET A 296 -2.55 -15.13 7.16
N CYS A 297 -1.96 -16.32 7.18
CA CYS A 297 -0.67 -16.59 7.82
C CYS A 297 0.10 -17.66 7.03
N GLU A 298 1.43 -17.66 7.12
CA GLU A 298 2.25 -18.73 6.57
C GLU A 298 2.33 -19.91 7.55
N LEU A 299 2.12 -21.13 7.04
CA LEU A 299 2.31 -22.38 7.77
C LEU A 299 3.02 -23.39 6.86
N ASN A 300 4.25 -23.76 7.22
CA ASN A 300 5.02 -24.82 6.53
C ASN A 300 5.17 -24.59 5.01
N GLY A 301 5.38 -23.35 4.57
CA GLY A 301 5.51 -23.00 3.15
C GLY A 301 4.19 -22.95 2.39
N GLU A 302 3.05 -23.01 3.09
CA GLU A 302 1.71 -22.75 2.55
C GLU A 302 1.14 -21.47 3.15
N VAL A 303 0.28 -20.78 2.42
CA VAL A 303 -0.59 -19.73 2.97
C VAL A 303 -1.87 -20.37 3.47
N LEU A 304 -2.21 -20.14 4.72
CA LEU A 304 -3.52 -20.44 5.29
C LEU A 304 -4.36 -19.17 5.29
N LEU A 305 -5.61 -19.25 4.81
CA LEU A 305 -6.60 -18.18 4.82
C LEU A 305 -7.80 -18.60 5.66
N ALA A 306 -8.16 -17.81 6.66
CA ALA A 306 -9.39 -17.97 7.45
C ALA A 306 -10.39 -16.86 7.15
N PHE A 307 -11.68 -17.19 7.10
CA PHE A 307 -12.76 -16.23 6.79
C PHE A 307 -14.10 -16.69 7.36
N GLN A 308 -15.08 -15.79 7.46
CA GLN A 308 -16.45 -16.12 7.82
C GLN A 308 -17.20 -16.74 6.65
N ALA A 309 -18.07 -17.71 6.91
CA ALA A 309 -18.99 -18.28 5.94
C ALA A 309 -19.84 -17.19 5.27
N ASN A 310 -20.08 -17.34 3.96
CA ASN A 310 -21.00 -16.48 3.20
C ASN A 310 -22.47 -16.90 3.36
N ASP A 311 -22.88 -17.19 4.59
CA ASP A 311 -24.24 -17.55 4.94
C ASP A 311 -24.56 -17.13 6.39
N SER A 312 -25.79 -17.37 6.84
CA SER A 312 -26.23 -17.00 8.18
C SER A 312 -25.63 -17.86 9.31
N SER A 313 -24.79 -18.85 9.01
CA SER A 313 -24.18 -19.70 10.03
C SER A 313 -23.11 -18.98 10.83
N HIS A 314 -22.48 -17.95 10.23
CA HIS A 314 -21.31 -17.25 10.76
C HIS A 314 -20.12 -18.17 11.07
N THR A 315 -20.10 -19.37 10.48
CA THR A 315 -19.07 -20.39 10.72
C THR A 315 -17.71 -19.90 10.21
N MET A 316 -16.62 -20.14 10.94
CA MET A 316 -15.29 -19.88 10.41
C MET A 316 -14.87 -21.01 9.44
N TYR A 317 -14.40 -20.62 8.26
CA TYR A 317 -13.83 -21.51 7.25
C TYR A 317 -12.34 -21.23 7.06
N VAL A 318 -11.62 -22.26 6.63
CA VAL A 318 -10.20 -22.19 6.25
C VAL A 318 -9.94 -22.83 4.90
N THR A 319 -8.99 -22.28 4.17
CA THR A 319 -8.41 -22.85 2.95
C THR A 319 -6.92 -22.59 2.91
N LYS A 320 -6.19 -23.35 2.09
CA LYS A 320 -4.75 -23.22 1.94
C LYS A 320 -4.34 -23.10 0.48
N SER A 321 -3.15 -22.55 0.28
CA SER A 321 -2.49 -22.47 -1.03
C SER A 321 -0.99 -22.64 -0.89
N THR A 322 -0.37 -23.36 -1.82
CA THR A 322 1.09 -23.54 -1.92
C THR A 322 1.77 -22.47 -2.77
N ASP A 323 1.00 -21.77 -3.60
CA ASP A 323 1.49 -20.77 -4.57
C ASP A 323 0.84 -19.38 -4.36
N GLY A 324 -0.10 -19.26 -3.43
CA GLY A 324 -0.94 -18.07 -3.20
C GLY A 324 -2.06 -17.91 -4.23
N VAL A 325 -2.07 -18.71 -5.30
CA VAL A 325 -2.94 -18.58 -6.48
C VAL A 325 -4.01 -19.65 -6.52
N THR A 326 -3.61 -20.89 -6.33
CA THR A 326 -4.47 -22.05 -6.36
C THR A 326 -4.83 -22.39 -4.93
N TRP A 327 -6.11 -22.22 -4.58
CA TRP A 327 -6.60 -22.47 -3.24
C TRP A 327 -7.37 -23.78 -3.17
N GLN A 328 -7.24 -24.47 -2.05
CA GLN A 328 -7.97 -25.71 -1.80
C GLN A 328 -9.48 -25.44 -1.74
N ALA A 329 -10.24 -26.13 -2.60
CA ALA A 329 -11.69 -26.04 -2.64
C ALA A 329 -12.33 -27.45 -2.53
N PRO A 330 -13.46 -27.60 -1.82
CA PRO A 330 -14.11 -26.57 -1.01
C PRO A 330 -13.30 -26.23 0.26
N ALA A 331 -13.49 -25.02 0.79
CA ALA A 331 -12.91 -24.64 2.07
C ALA A 331 -13.46 -25.51 3.22
N THR A 332 -12.67 -25.68 4.27
CA THR A 332 -12.99 -26.53 5.42
C THR A 332 -13.57 -25.70 6.56
N ALA A 333 -14.72 -26.10 7.10
CA ALA A 333 -15.31 -25.46 8.27
C ALA A 333 -14.55 -25.82 9.55
N ILE A 334 -14.30 -24.84 10.41
CA ILE A 334 -13.83 -25.06 11.78
C ILE A 334 -15.03 -25.36 12.66
N LYS A 335 -15.08 -26.57 13.22
CA LYS A 335 -16.21 -27.03 14.02
C LYS A 335 -16.40 -26.16 15.27
N ASN A 336 -17.64 -25.78 15.55
CA ASN A 336 -18.06 -25.02 16.73
C ASN A 336 -17.46 -23.62 16.85
N VAL A 337 -16.98 -23.03 15.74
CA VAL A 337 -16.45 -21.66 15.72
C VAL A 337 -17.38 -20.77 14.90
N GLN A 338 -18.08 -19.87 15.57
CA GLN A 338 -18.92 -18.84 14.95
C GLN A 338 -18.36 -17.45 15.27
N ILE A 339 -18.13 -16.66 14.24
CA ILE A 339 -17.42 -15.38 14.35
C ILE A 339 -18.31 -14.20 13.98
N GLY A 340 -18.22 -13.12 14.74
CA GLY A 340 -18.98 -11.88 14.54
C GLY A 340 -18.14 -10.77 13.88
N SER A 341 -16.91 -11.08 13.47
CA SER A 341 -15.96 -10.21 12.78
C SER A 341 -15.03 -11.04 11.90
N ALA A 342 -14.17 -10.39 11.11
CA ALA A 342 -13.07 -11.09 10.44
C ALA A 342 -12.14 -11.72 11.50
N PRO A 343 -11.54 -12.89 11.20
CA PRO A 343 -10.55 -13.51 12.07
C PRO A 343 -9.19 -12.79 11.98
N ALA A 344 -8.29 -13.11 12.90
CA ALA A 344 -6.87 -12.75 12.84
C ALA A 344 -6.03 -14.00 13.03
N LEU A 345 -5.10 -14.26 12.10
CA LEU A 345 -4.17 -15.37 12.15
C LEU A 345 -2.75 -14.90 12.44
N ALA A 346 -2.00 -15.68 13.23
CA ALA A 346 -0.55 -15.59 13.30
C ALA A 346 0.05 -16.96 13.59
N ASN A 347 1.17 -17.28 12.93
CA ASN A 347 1.97 -18.44 13.27
C ASN A 347 2.95 -18.09 14.39
N PHE A 348 2.78 -18.71 15.56
CA PHE A 348 3.63 -18.52 16.71
C PHE A 348 4.22 -19.86 17.14
N ASN A 349 5.54 -20.02 16.97
CA ASN A 349 6.28 -21.24 17.29
C ASN A 349 5.70 -22.51 16.65
N GLY A 350 5.28 -22.43 15.39
CA GLY A 350 4.71 -23.56 14.65
C GLY A 350 3.25 -23.88 14.99
N THR A 351 2.62 -23.04 15.83
CA THR A 351 1.19 -23.12 16.14
C THR A 351 0.49 -21.90 15.57
N ILE A 352 -0.55 -22.11 14.78
CA ILE A 352 -1.43 -21.04 14.32
C ILE A 352 -2.35 -20.64 15.45
N TYR A 353 -2.33 -19.35 15.79
CA TYR A 353 -3.31 -18.72 16.65
C TYR A 353 -4.33 -18.01 15.76
N CYS A 354 -5.61 -18.28 16.02
CA CYS A 354 -6.73 -17.61 15.37
C CYS A 354 -7.56 -16.87 16.41
N ALA A 355 -7.49 -15.55 16.43
CA ALA A 355 -8.29 -14.69 17.31
C ALA A 355 -9.49 -14.10 16.57
N TYR A 356 -10.62 -13.92 17.25
CA TYR A 356 -11.84 -13.42 16.63
C TYR A 356 -12.84 -12.87 17.65
N LYS A 357 -13.76 -12.01 17.18
CA LYS A 357 -14.97 -11.64 17.94
C LYS A 357 -15.98 -12.78 17.87
N GLN A 358 -16.48 -13.28 18.99
CA GLN A 358 -17.54 -14.27 18.97
C GLN A 358 -18.84 -13.74 18.37
N ASN A 359 -19.55 -14.58 17.61
CA ASN A 359 -20.91 -14.28 17.15
C ASN A 359 -21.96 -14.56 18.23
N THR A 360 -21.84 -13.92 19.39
CA THR A 360 -22.78 -14.05 20.50
C THR A 360 -23.22 -12.67 20.99
N SER A 361 -24.24 -12.61 21.84
CA SER A 361 -24.69 -11.35 22.44
C SER A 361 -23.62 -10.67 23.31
N ARG A 362 -22.59 -11.41 23.73
CA ARG A 362 -21.48 -10.88 24.53
C ARG A 362 -20.36 -10.27 23.70
N GLN A 363 -20.21 -10.67 22.44
CA GLN A 363 -19.18 -10.15 21.52
C GLN A 363 -17.75 -10.22 22.11
N GLU A 364 -17.45 -11.31 22.81
CA GLU A 364 -16.17 -11.48 23.51
C GLU A 364 -15.04 -11.86 22.53
N LEU A 365 -13.81 -11.44 22.86
CA LEU A 365 -12.60 -11.86 22.16
C LEU A 365 -12.26 -13.31 22.52
N TYR A 366 -12.26 -14.18 21.52
CA TYR A 366 -11.90 -15.59 21.64
C TYR A 366 -10.68 -15.90 20.77
N TYR A 367 -10.03 -17.02 21.08
CA TYR A 367 -9.04 -17.61 20.21
C TYR A 367 -9.17 -19.14 20.15
N THR A 368 -8.70 -19.72 19.05
CA THR A 368 -8.43 -21.16 18.91
C THR A 368 -7.05 -21.35 18.29
N ILE A 369 -6.48 -22.55 18.43
CA ILE A 369 -5.16 -22.87 17.92
C ILE A 369 -5.17 -24.12 17.06
N SER A 370 -4.19 -24.22 16.17
CA SER A 370 -3.97 -25.40 15.31
C SER A 370 -2.50 -25.54 14.96
N THR A 371 -1.99 -26.78 14.91
CA THR A 371 -0.61 -27.08 14.47
C THR A 371 -0.52 -27.43 12.99
N ASP A 372 -1.65 -27.71 12.33
CA ASP A 372 -1.71 -28.19 10.95
C ASP A 372 -2.59 -27.29 10.05
N GLY A 373 -3.32 -26.33 10.62
CA GLY A 373 -4.27 -25.47 9.92
C GLY A 373 -5.61 -26.13 9.57
N PHE A 374 -5.83 -27.39 9.98
CA PHE A 374 -7.03 -28.18 9.67
C PHE A 374 -7.74 -28.66 10.93
N THR A 375 -6.99 -29.16 11.90
CA THR A 375 -7.45 -29.62 13.19
C THR A 375 -7.28 -28.49 14.19
N TRP A 376 -8.40 -27.97 14.69
CA TRP A 376 -8.43 -26.84 15.60
C TRP A 376 -8.85 -27.28 16.99
N GLU A 377 -8.23 -26.71 18.01
CA GLU A 377 -8.57 -26.95 19.39
C GLU A 377 -9.91 -26.30 19.77
N THR A 378 -10.43 -26.70 20.95
CA THR A 378 -11.64 -26.09 21.49
C THR A 378 -11.39 -24.61 21.78
N PRO A 379 -12.21 -23.69 21.23
CA PRO A 379 -12.00 -22.26 21.44
C PRO A 379 -12.02 -21.84 22.90
N GLN A 380 -11.13 -20.93 23.25
CA GLN A 380 -11.00 -20.38 24.60
C GLN A 380 -11.26 -18.87 24.60
N PRO A 381 -11.86 -18.32 25.67
CA PRO A 381 -11.88 -16.87 25.84
C PRO A 381 -10.44 -16.36 26.01
N SER A 382 -10.09 -15.28 25.31
CA SER A 382 -8.76 -14.66 25.40
C SER A 382 -8.48 -14.09 26.79
N TYR A 383 -9.53 -13.61 27.45
CA TYR A 383 -9.64 -13.34 28.89
C TYR A 383 -11.14 -13.20 29.22
N VAL A 384 -11.58 -13.49 30.44
CA VAL A 384 -13.00 -13.39 30.80
C VAL A 384 -13.46 -11.92 30.76
N GLY A 385 -14.46 -11.61 29.92
CA GLY A 385 -15.13 -10.30 29.89
C GLY A 385 -14.53 -9.23 28.97
N ILE A 386 -13.56 -9.56 28.11
CA ILE A 386 -13.08 -8.61 27.08
C ILE A 386 -14.06 -8.60 25.91
N ILE A 387 -14.85 -7.52 25.84
CA ILE A 387 -15.78 -7.24 24.75
C ILE A 387 -15.06 -6.38 23.72
N ILE A 388 -15.14 -6.78 22.45
CA ILE A 388 -14.54 -6.06 21.33
C ILE A 388 -15.60 -5.63 20.33
N SER A 389 -15.38 -4.49 19.68
CA SER A 389 -16.34 -3.92 18.72
C SER A 389 -16.04 -4.29 17.27
N GLY A 390 -14.76 -4.51 16.94
CA GLY A 390 -14.27 -4.84 15.59
C GLY A 390 -13.54 -6.18 15.51
N SER A 391 -12.81 -6.40 14.42
CA SER A 391 -11.93 -7.56 14.29
C SER A 391 -10.60 -7.32 15.02
N PRO A 392 -10.01 -8.36 15.62
CA PRO A 392 -8.65 -8.27 16.12
C PRO A 392 -7.63 -8.32 14.97
N SER A 393 -6.36 -8.12 15.30
CA SER A 393 -5.21 -8.38 14.43
C SER A 393 -4.06 -8.98 15.24
N LEU A 394 -3.31 -9.93 14.67
CA LEU A 394 -2.23 -10.66 15.34
C LEU A 394 -0.89 -10.49 14.61
N THR A 395 0.21 -10.46 15.36
CA THR A 395 1.56 -10.55 14.79
C THR A 395 2.55 -11.14 15.80
N VAL A 396 3.73 -11.54 15.32
CA VAL A 396 4.81 -12.02 16.18
C VAL A 396 6.01 -11.08 16.08
N LEU A 397 6.53 -10.63 17.22
CA LEU A 397 7.76 -9.85 17.31
C LEU A 397 8.64 -10.42 18.42
N ASN A 398 9.92 -10.67 18.12
CA ASN A 398 10.93 -11.09 19.10
C ASN A 398 10.49 -12.29 19.97
N GLY A 399 9.89 -13.30 19.33
CA GLY A 399 9.44 -14.52 20.03
C GLY A 399 8.23 -14.32 20.94
N LYS A 400 7.47 -13.24 20.75
CA LYS A 400 6.21 -12.99 21.46
C LYS A 400 5.08 -12.76 20.47
N LEU A 401 3.91 -13.32 20.77
CA LEU A 401 2.68 -13.10 20.03
C LEU A 401 1.97 -11.87 20.58
N TYR A 402 1.58 -10.95 19.69
CA TYR A 402 0.87 -9.72 20.01
C TYR A 402 -0.49 -9.69 19.32
N ILE A 403 -1.42 -8.98 19.95
CA ILE A 403 -2.76 -8.71 19.43
C ILE A 403 -3.06 -7.21 19.51
N ALA A 404 -3.82 -6.70 18.54
CA ALA A 404 -4.45 -5.39 18.61
C ALA A 404 -5.96 -5.53 18.37
N PHE A 405 -6.79 -4.78 19.10
CA PHE A 405 -8.24 -4.78 18.92
C PHE A 405 -8.88 -3.48 19.43
N LEU A 406 -10.10 -3.21 18.97
CA LEU A 406 -10.94 -2.14 19.51
C LEU A 406 -11.76 -2.61 20.71
N GLY A 407 -11.79 -1.79 21.76
CA GLY A 407 -12.66 -1.99 22.91
C GLY A 407 -14.15 -1.92 22.54
N SER A 408 -15.01 -2.22 23.51
CA SER A 408 -16.47 -2.21 23.33
C SER A 408 -17.06 -0.84 22.97
N ASP A 409 -16.32 0.24 23.20
CA ASP A 409 -16.72 1.62 22.86
C ASP A 409 -16.59 1.94 21.36
N GLY A 410 -16.02 1.04 20.56
CA GLY A 410 -15.87 1.23 19.12
C GLY A 410 -14.63 2.00 18.68
N HIS A 411 -13.85 2.54 19.62
CA HIS A 411 -12.84 3.55 19.26
C HIS A 411 -11.54 3.47 20.07
N SER A 412 -11.57 2.93 21.29
CA SER A 412 -10.37 2.73 22.09
C SER A 412 -9.55 1.57 21.56
N LEU A 413 -8.29 1.83 21.20
CA LEU A 413 -7.37 0.82 20.71
C LEU A 413 -6.58 0.18 21.87
N TYR A 414 -6.59 -1.15 21.92
CA TYR A 414 -5.83 -1.94 22.88
C TYR A 414 -4.76 -2.75 22.16
N SER A 415 -3.62 -2.93 22.83
CA SER A 415 -2.64 -3.96 22.46
C SER A 415 -2.53 -4.99 23.58
N GLY A 416 -2.29 -6.24 23.23
CA GLY A 416 -1.94 -7.28 24.18
C GLY A 416 -0.78 -8.13 23.72
N VAL A 417 -0.19 -8.84 24.68
CA VAL A 417 0.88 -9.80 24.48
C VAL A 417 0.47 -11.14 25.08
N TYR A 418 0.69 -12.23 24.34
CA TYR A 418 0.46 -13.57 24.84
C TYR A 418 1.44 -13.88 25.97
N ILE A 419 0.89 -14.39 27.07
CA ILE A 419 1.61 -14.89 28.25
C ILE A 419 1.02 -16.26 28.59
N GLU A 420 1.79 -17.16 29.22
CA GLU A 420 1.36 -18.55 29.37
C GLU A 420 0.22 -18.73 30.40
N ASN A 421 0.22 -17.97 31.50
CA ASN A 421 -0.77 -18.14 32.58
C ASN A 421 -0.95 -16.86 33.43
N PRO A 422 -2.13 -16.20 33.42
CA PRO A 422 -3.27 -16.42 32.51
C PRO A 422 -2.90 -16.06 31.06
N PRO A 423 -3.60 -16.57 30.05
CA PRO A 423 -3.35 -16.17 28.68
C PRO A 423 -3.69 -14.69 28.48
N TRP A 424 -2.74 -13.99 27.86
CA TRP A 424 -2.77 -12.58 27.47
C TRP A 424 -2.75 -11.52 28.59
N GLN A 425 -1.97 -10.47 28.34
CA GLN A 425 -2.00 -9.21 29.09
C GLN A 425 -2.27 -8.06 28.12
N TYR A 426 -3.20 -7.17 28.46
CA TYR A 426 -3.61 -6.06 27.60
C TYR A 426 -3.34 -4.69 28.23
N ALA A 427 -3.14 -3.69 27.39
CA ALA A 427 -3.08 -2.28 27.76
C ALA A 427 -3.80 -1.41 26.72
N LEU A 428 -4.45 -0.36 27.19
CA LEU A 428 -4.96 0.72 26.33
C LEU A 428 -3.78 1.45 25.70
N ILE A 429 -3.86 1.73 24.40
CA ILE A 429 -2.92 2.60 23.72
C ILE A 429 -3.38 4.06 23.90
N PRO A 430 -2.63 4.90 24.63
CA PRO A 430 -3.08 6.25 24.96
C PRO A 430 -3.14 7.15 23.72
N GLY A 431 -4.17 7.99 23.65
CA GLY A 431 -4.31 9.01 22.61
C GLY A 431 -4.77 8.49 21.24
N VAL A 432 -5.19 7.22 21.15
CA VAL A 432 -5.75 6.65 19.92
C VAL A 432 -7.27 6.68 19.97
N SER A 433 -7.88 7.21 18.90
CA SER A 433 -9.31 7.12 18.61
C SER A 433 -9.47 6.56 17.20
N ALA A 434 -9.74 5.27 17.10
CA ALA A 434 -9.81 4.55 15.84
C ALA A 434 -11.25 4.45 15.31
N GLY A 435 -11.42 4.68 14.02
CA GLY A 435 -12.69 4.57 13.27
C GLY A 435 -12.80 3.29 12.45
N SER A 436 -11.80 2.42 12.55
CA SER A 436 -11.78 1.07 11.96
C SER A 436 -11.10 0.10 12.91
N SER A 437 -11.31 -1.19 12.70
CA SER A 437 -10.46 -2.18 13.38
C SER A 437 -8.99 -2.00 12.97
N PRO A 438 -8.06 -2.35 13.87
CA PRO A 438 -6.63 -2.18 13.64
C PRO A 438 -6.03 -3.29 12.79
N SER A 439 -4.89 -3.01 12.15
CA SER A 439 -3.97 -4.03 11.65
C SER A 439 -2.61 -3.87 12.29
N ILE A 440 -2.07 -4.95 12.89
CA ILE A 440 -0.76 -4.97 13.55
C ILE A 440 0.25 -5.79 12.73
N CYS A 441 1.46 -5.27 12.56
CA CYS A 441 2.56 -5.95 11.88
C CYS A 441 3.90 -5.69 12.59
N ALA A 442 4.77 -6.70 12.62
CA ALA A 442 6.15 -6.55 13.05
C ALA A 442 7.02 -6.13 11.88
N TYR A 443 7.77 -5.04 12.04
CA TYR A 443 8.69 -4.51 11.04
C TYR A 443 9.88 -3.84 11.70
N ASN A 444 11.09 -4.18 11.24
CA ASN A 444 12.36 -3.62 11.70
C ASN A 444 12.48 -3.54 13.25
N GLY A 445 12.17 -4.65 13.92
CA GLY A 445 12.25 -4.76 15.39
C GLY A 445 11.16 -4.04 16.17
N SER A 446 10.14 -3.49 15.51
CA SER A 446 9.02 -2.77 16.14
C SER A 446 7.67 -3.29 15.67
N LEU A 447 6.65 -3.17 16.52
CA LEU A 447 5.24 -3.29 16.17
C LEU A 447 4.77 -1.99 15.53
N TYR A 448 4.02 -2.11 14.45
CA TYR A 448 3.24 -1.05 13.84
C TYR A 448 1.76 -1.43 13.91
N ILE A 449 0.90 -0.52 14.37
CA ILE A 449 -0.55 -0.67 14.29
C ILE A 449 -1.11 0.44 13.42
N ALA A 450 -1.74 0.09 12.30
CA ALA A 450 -2.47 1.03 11.44
C ALA A 450 -3.98 0.94 11.67
N TYR A 451 -4.66 2.07 11.54
CA TYR A 451 -6.11 2.20 11.71
C TYR A 451 -6.62 3.47 11.01
N MET A 452 -7.90 3.52 10.65
CA MET A 452 -8.56 4.74 10.20
C MET A 452 -8.85 5.66 11.39
N ALA A 453 -8.65 6.96 11.27
CA ALA A 453 -8.94 7.94 12.33
C ALA A 453 -10.46 8.09 12.57
N ASN A 454 -10.87 8.19 13.84
CA ASN A 454 -12.23 8.55 14.23
C ASN A 454 -12.35 10.04 14.56
N ASP A 455 -12.07 10.89 13.58
CA ASP A 455 -12.16 12.35 13.68
C ASP A 455 -12.87 12.98 12.46
N GLY A 456 -13.46 12.14 11.60
CA GLY A 456 -14.11 12.55 10.35
C GLY A 456 -13.16 12.74 9.17
N SER A 457 -11.83 12.70 9.38
CA SER A 457 -10.85 12.81 8.28
C SER A 457 -10.75 11.55 7.43
N GLN A 458 -11.13 10.39 7.99
CA GLN A 458 -10.90 9.06 7.43
C GLN A 458 -9.41 8.78 7.12
N ALA A 459 -8.47 9.57 7.66
CA ALA A 459 -7.05 9.37 7.46
C ALA A 459 -6.60 8.02 8.03
N ILE A 460 -5.63 7.38 7.38
CA ILE A 460 -4.98 6.21 7.96
C ILE A 460 -3.84 6.71 8.83
N LEU A 461 -3.90 6.35 10.11
CA LEU A 461 -2.88 6.66 11.10
C LEU A 461 -2.16 5.37 11.49
N TYR A 462 -0.94 5.52 12.01
CA TYR A 462 -0.24 4.44 12.69
C TYR A 462 0.32 4.87 14.04
N VAL A 463 0.51 3.88 14.91
CA VAL A 463 1.33 3.98 16.13
C VAL A 463 2.40 2.89 16.08
N LYS A 464 3.55 3.14 16.68
CA LYS A 464 4.64 2.15 16.76
C LYS A 464 5.16 1.94 18.17
N SER A 465 5.66 0.74 18.44
CA SER A 465 6.25 0.35 19.72
C SER A 465 7.31 -0.73 19.53
N SER A 466 8.43 -0.66 20.23
CA SER A 466 9.44 -1.72 20.23
C SER A 466 9.16 -2.83 21.26
N ASP A 467 8.26 -2.59 22.22
CA ASP A 467 8.01 -3.47 23.38
C ASP A 467 6.53 -3.84 23.58
N GLY A 468 5.62 -3.24 22.81
CA GLY A 468 4.16 -3.45 22.91
C GLY A 468 3.48 -2.72 24.07
N THR A 469 4.22 -1.91 24.83
CA THR A 469 3.73 -1.18 26.01
C THR A 469 3.90 0.32 25.90
N THR A 470 5.02 0.77 25.33
CA THR A 470 5.33 2.18 25.10
C THR A 470 5.06 2.51 23.63
N TRP A 471 4.00 3.28 23.37
CA TRP A 471 3.55 3.60 22.03
C TRP A 471 3.89 5.05 21.65
N SER A 472 4.23 5.26 20.38
CA SER A 472 4.34 6.62 19.83
C SER A 472 2.97 7.34 19.85
N SER A 473 3.00 8.66 19.73
CA SER A 473 1.79 9.40 19.32
C SER A 473 1.28 8.88 17.97
N PRO A 474 -0.04 8.95 17.70
CA PRO A 474 -0.58 8.71 16.37
C PRO A 474 0.15 9.54 15.31
N GLN A 475 0.58 8.91 14.23
CA GLN A 475 1.21 9.56 13.09
C GLN A 475 0.37 9.30 11.84
N PRO A 476 0.13 10.29 10.99
CA PRO A 476 -0.52 10.05 9.71
C PRO A 476 0.38 9.21 8.81
N LEU A 477 -0.25 8.37 8.00
CA LEU A 477 0.39 7.75 6.87
C LEU A 477 0.47 8.81 5.77
N ASN A 478 1.56 9.59 5.77
CA ASN A 478 1.71 10.75 4.88
C ASN A 478 1.44 10.37 3.41
N GLY A 479 0.47 11.04 2.80
CA GLY A 479 0.00 10.77 1.44
C GLY A 479 -1.23 9.86 1.34
N VAL A 480 -1.57 9.07 2.35
CA VAL A 480 -2.74 8.19 2.27
C VAL A 480 -3.97 8.86 2.86
N PHE A 481 -4.78 9.43 1.98
CA PHE A 481 -6.12 9.90 2.31
C PHE A 481 -7.13 8.83 1.87
N ALA A 482 -7.94 8.30 2.78
CA ALA A 482 -9.22 7.74 2.38
C ALA A 482 -10.13 8.92 2.07
N GLN A 483 -10.02 9.49 0.87
CA GLN A 483 -10.93 10.55 0.39
C GLN A 483 -12.33 9.99 0.19
#